data_AF-A0A835SGL7-F1
#
_entry.id   AF-A0A835SGL7-F1
#
_cell.length_a   1.000
_cell.length_b   1.000
_cell.length_c   1.000
_cell.angle_alpha   90.00
_cell.angle_beta   90.00
_cell.angle_gamma   90.00
#
_symmetry.space_group_name_H-M   'P 1'
#
loop_
_entity.id
_entity.type
_entity.pdbx_description
1 polymer ?
#
loop_
_entity_poly.entity_id
_entity_poly.type
_entity_poly.pdbx_seq_one_letter_code
_entity_poly.pdbx_strand_id
1 'polypeptide(L)'
;ISDLLREMILAGDDSENACPYSDAERDELLWRLFEHVVLGGSCCQYEDKDGAVRGDVHRTAVYRSCAQKDAASGKVQTVSAVYKINSIQGEAGPLELFPSRSRQSFCYAAVDPVRRIVKILYHAYVPYW
;
A
#
# COMPACT_ATOMS: atom_id res chain seq x y z
N ILE A 1 -9.64 -18.24 8.46
CA ILE A 1 -9.69 -16.77 8.29
C ILE A 1 -10.71 -16.27 9.31
N SER A 2 -10.40 -15.20 10.05
CA SER A 2 -11.19 -14.81 11.24
C SER A 2 -12.27 -13.77 10.95
N ASP A 3 -12.17 -13.05 9.83
CA ASP A 3 -13.05 -11.95 9.45
C ASP A 3 -13.20 -11.85 7.92
N LEU A 4 -14.32 -11.28 7.49
CA LEU A 4 -14.72 -11.23 6.08
C LEU A 4 -13.80 -10.33 5.22
N LEU A 5 -13.16 -9.32 5.81
CA LEU A 5 -12.27 -8.42 5.06
C LEU A 5 -10.94 -9.11 4.73
N ARG A 6 -10.37 -9.85 5.68
CA ARG A 6 -9.20 -10.70 5.41
C ARG A 6 -9.54 -11.84 4.48
N GLU A 7 -10.77 -12.36 4.52
CA GLU A 7 -11.25 -13.36 3.56
C GLU A 7 -11.27 -12.78 2.14
N MET A 8 -11.86 -11.61 1.96
CA MET A 8 -11.90 -10.91 0.67
C MET A 8 -10.50 -10.70 0.06
N ILE A 9 -9.48 -10.43 0.89
CA ILE A 9 -8.10 -10.22 0.42
C ILE A 9 -7.36 -11.55 0.13
N LEU A 10 -7.54 -12.55 0.99
CA LEU A 10 -6.73 -13.77 0.97
C LEU A 10 -7.33 -14.90 0.12
N ALA A 11 -8.65 -14.95 -0.02
CA ALA A 11 -9.34 -16.10 -0.58
C ALA A 11 -9.30 -16.16 -2.12
N GLY A 12 -8.79 -15.11 -2.78
CA GLY A 12 -8.70 -15.07 -4.24
C GLY A 12 -10.07 -15.13 -4.93
N ASP A 13 -10.08 -15.59 -6.18
CA ASP A 13 -11.30 -15.67 -7.01
C ASP A 13 -12.18 -16.89 -6.68
N ASP A 14 -11.71 -17.79 -5.80
CA ASP A 14 -12.38 -19.05 -5.46
C ASP A 14 -13.38 -18.92 -4.29
N SER A 15 -13.56 -17.71 -3.74
CA SER A 15 -14.43 -17.43 -2.59
C SER A 15 -15.69 -16.69 -3.00
N GLU A 16 -16.82 -17.01 -2.37
CA GLU A 16 -18.08 -16.26 -2.54
C GLU A 16 -17.94 -14.77 -2.13
N ASN A 17 -16.96 -14.49 -1.27
CA ASN A 17 -16.56 -13.15 -0.83
C ASN A 17 -15.38 -12.59 -1.65
N ALA A 18 -15.17 -13.06 -2.89
CA ALA A 18 -14.08 -12.62 -3.76
C ALA A 18 -14.01 -11.09 -3.87
N CYS A 19 -12.79 -10.57 -4.00
CA CYS A 19 -12.52 -9.14 -4.11
C CYS A 19 -13.29 -8.53 -5.30
N PRO A 20 -14.25 -7.60 -5.06
CA PRO A 20 -15.07 -7.02 -6.13
C PRO A 20 -14.30 -6.01 -6.99
N TYR A 21 -13.07 -5.67 -6.59
CA TYR A 21 -12.23 -4.67 -7.26
C TYR A 21 -11.45 -5.30 -8.41
N SER A 22 -11.40 -4.60 -9.53
CA SER A 22 -10.60 -4.97 -10.70
C SER A 22 -9.10 -4.95 -10.39
N ASP A 23 -8.29 -5.62 -11.22
CA ASP A 23 -6.83 -5.59 -11.05
C ASP A 23 -6.24 -4.18 -11.13
N ALA A 24 -6.84 -3.30 -11.95
CA ALA A 24 -6.45 -1.90 -12.05
C ALA A 24 -6.69 -1.14 -10.73
N GLU A 25 -7.86 -1.35 -10.10
CA GLU A 25 -8.17 -0.78 -8.79
C GLU A 25 -7.25 -1.36 -7.70
N ARG A 26 -6.92 -2.65 -7.80
CA ARG A 26 -6.00 -3.33 -6.88
C ARG A 26 -4.55 -2.85 -7.02
N ASP A 27 -4.20 -2.26 -8.16
CA ASP A 27 -2.90 -1.64 -8.39
C ASP A 27 -2.79 -0.21 -7.85
N GLU A 28 -3.91 0.41 -7.46
CA GLU A 28 -3.88 1.73 -6.84
C GLU A 28 -3.22 1.70 -5.45
N LEU A 29 -2.46 2.75 -5.13
CA LEU A 29 -1.82 2.88 -3.81
C LEU A 29 -2.83 2.76 -2.66
N LEU A 30 -4.04 3.30 -2.84
CA LEU A 30 -5.08 3.28 -1.82
C LEU A 30 -5.47 1.84 -1.47
N TRP A 31 -5.70 1.00 -2.49
CA TRP A 31 -5.98 -0.42 -2.29
C TRP A 31 -4.82 -1.13 -1.62
N ARG A 32 -3.59 -0.89 -2.10
CA ARG A 32 -2.40 -1.52 -1.54
C ARG A 32 -2.17 -1.18 -0.06
N LEU A 33 -2.47 0.04 0.35
CA LEU A 33 -2.39 0.45 1.76
C LEU A 33 -3.52 -0.17 2.58
N PHE A 34 -4.73 -0.21 2.04
CA PHE A 34 -5.86 -0.89 2.65
C PHE A 34 -5.54 -2.37 2.90
N GLU A 35 -5.00 -3.06 1.89
CA GLU A 35 -4.56 -4.45 1.99
C GLU A 35 -3.62 -4.66 3.19
N HIS A 36 -2.61 -3.79 3.33
CA HIS A 36 -1.64 -3.89 4.42
C HIS A 36 -2.26 -3.63 5.80
N VAL A 37 -3.23 -2.74 5.92
CA VAL A 37 -3.89 -2.50 7.21
C VAL A 37 -4.79 -3.67 7.59
N VAL A 38 -5.62 -4.15 6.67
CA VAL A 38 -6.55 -5.28 6.91
C VAL A 38 -5.80 -6.58 7.18
N LEU A 39 -4.76 -6.88 6.40
CA LEU A 39 -3.94 -8.06 6.65
C LEU A 39 -3.24 -7.98 8.01
N GLY A 40 -2.96 -6.77 8.50
CA GLY A 40 -2.38 -6.50 9.81
C GLY A 40 -0.93 -6.97 9.97
N GLY A 41 -0.24 -6.41 10.95
CA GLY A 41 1.10 -6.85 11.36
C GLY A 41 1.06 -8.00 12.37
N SER A 42 2.19 -8.23 13.05
CA SER A 42 2.36 -9.30 14.03
C SER A 42 1.44 -9.21 15.24
N CYS A 43 0.95 -8.01 15.58
CA CYS A 43 0.05 -7.80 16.72
C CYS A 43 -1.46 -7.83 16.39
N CYS A 44 -1.88 -8.31 15.20
CA CYS A 44 -3.30 -8.42 14.78
C CYS A 44 -4.18 -7.21 15.20
N GLN A 45 -4.28 -6.19 14.35
CA GLN A 45 -5.16 -5.05 14.60
C GLN A 45 -6.59 -5.39 14.12
N TYR A 46 -7.53 -5.55 15.05
CA TYR A 46 -8.94 -5.75 14.73
C TYR A 46 -9.57 -4.45 14.22
N GLU A 47 -10.44 -4.59 13.21
CA GLU A 47 -11.12 -3.50 12.49
C GLU A 47 -12.22 -2.81 13.31
N ASP A 48 -12.43 -3.14 14.59
CA ASP A 48 -13.54 -2.70 15.46
C ASP A 48 -13.78 -1.17 15.51
N LYS A 49 -12.84 -0.38 14.96
CA LYS A 49 -12.99 1.04 14.65
C LYS A 49 -12.80 1.31 13.16
N ASP A 50 -13.72 0.82 12.31
CA ASP A 50 -13.70 0.95 10.84
C ASP A 50 -13.39 2.38 10.32
N GLY A 51 -13.82 3.40 11.07
CA GLY A 51 -13.57 4.80 10.72
C GLY A 51 -12.10 5.22 10.82
N ALA A 52 -11.34 4.60 11.72
CA ALA A 52 -9.91 4.87 11.88
C ALA A 52 -9.09 4.24 10.76
N VAL A 53 -9.35 2.98 10.42
CA VAL A 53 -8.63 2.25 9.35
C VAL A 53 -8.76 2.96 8.01
N ARG A 54 -10.00 3.25 7.57
CA ARG A 54 -10.22 3.97 6.29
C ARG A 54 -9.62 5.36 6.31
N GLY A 55 -9.75 6.07 7.43
CA GLY A 55 -9.22 7.42 7.61
C GLY A 55 -7.70 7.47 7.51
N ASP A 56 -7.02 6.51 8.14
CA ASP A 56 -5.55 6.44 8.18
C ASP A 56 -4.97 5.99 6.84
N VAL A 57 -5.61 5.03 6.17
CA VAL A 57 -5.25 4.61 4.80
C VAL A 57 -5.37 5.79 3.84
N HIS A 58 -6.51 6.49 3.85
CA HIS A 58 -6.74 7.66 3.01
C HIS A 58 -5.73 8.78 3.30
N ARG A 59 -5.53 9.11 4.59
CA ARG A 59 -4.56 10.15 4.99
C ARG A 59 -3.14 9.80 4.58
N THR A 60 -2.74 8.54 4.71
CA THR A 60 -1.43 8.06 4.29
C THR A 60 -1.25 8.16 2.77
N ALA A 61 -2.27 7.78 1.99
CA ALA A 61 -2.26 7.93 0.55
C ALA A 61 -2.12 9.40 0.14
N VAL A 62 -2.95 10.29 0.70
CA VAL A 62 -2.95 11.74 0.42
C VAL A 62 -1.66 12.43 0.85
N TYR A 63 -1.11 12.07 2.01
CA TYR A 63 0.15 12.65 2.47
C TYR A 63 1.33 12.28 1.56
N ARG A 64 1.26 11.11 0.93
CA ARG A 64 2.32 10.57 0.07
C ARG A 64 2.19 11.04 -1.37
N SER A 65 0.97 11.16 -1.88
CA SER A 65 0.71 11.76 -3.19
C SER A 65 0.82 13.28 -3.14
N CYS A 66 1.03 13.90 -4.30
CA CYS A 66 0.94 15.34 -4.47
C CYS A 66 -0.05 15.60 -5.59
N ALA A 67 -0.92 16.57 -5.36
CA ALA A 67 -1.93 16.99 -6.30
C ALA A 67 -1.62 18.42 -6.77
N GLN A 68 -1.86 18.66 -8.06
CA GLN A 68 -1.77 19.99 -8.65
C GLN A 68 -2.98 20.27 -9.49
N LYS A 69 -3.33 21.55 -9.59
CA LYS A 69 -4.30 22.01 -10.56
C LYS A 69 -3.63 22.08 -11.92
N ASP A 70 -4.13 21.32 -12.87
CA ASP A 70 -3.71 21.39 -14.25
C ASP A 70 -4.07 22.76 -14.83
N ALA A 71 -3.09 23.44 -15.44
CA ALA A 71 -3.26 24.82 -15.89
C ALA A 71 -4.19 24.95 -17.09
N ALA A 72 -4.30 23.91 -17.92
CA ALA A 72 -5.12 23.91 -19.13
C ALA A 72 -6.58 23.54 -18.85
N SER A 73 -6.81 22.46 -18.09
CA SER A 73 -8.14 21.93 -17.78
C SER A 73 -8.75 22.50 -16.51
N GLY A 74 -7.93 23.09 -15.63
CA GLY A 74 -8.35 23.58 -14.32
C GLY A 74 -8.71 22.49 -13.31
N LYS A 75 -8.53 21.21 -13.64
CA LYS A 75 -8.84 20.08 -12.75
C LYS A 75 -7.67 19.77 -11.83
N VAL A 76 -7.95 19.28 -10.63
CA VAL A 76 -6.91 18.77 -9.72
C VAL A 76 -6.55 17.36 -10.15
N GLN A 77 -5.26 17.11 -10.35
CA GLN A 77 -4.71 15.82 -10.75
C GLN A 77 -3.54 15.43 -9.84
N THR A 78 -3.35 14.13 -9.65
CA THR A 78 -2.18 13.58 -8.96
C THR A 78 -0.97 13.65 -9.87
N VAL A 79 0.09 14.30 -9.41
CA VAL A 79 1.37 14.45 -10.15
C VAL A 79 2.46 13.49 -9.65
N SER A 80 2.28 12.92 -8.47
CA SER A 80 3.23 11.96 -7.92
C SER A 80 3.09 10.60 -8.58
N ALA A 81 4.22 10.04 -9.00
CA ALA A 81 4.32 8.63 -9.37
C ALA A 81 4.69 7.80 -8.14
N VAL A 82 4.01 6.70 -7.91
CA VAL A 82 4.27 5.81 -6.76
C VAL A 82 4.70 4.45 -7.28
N TYR A 83 5.86 3.99 -6.79
CA TYR A 83 6.44 2.72 -7.19
C TYR A 83 6.50 1.76 -6.02
N LYS A 84 6.14 0.50 -6.24
CA LYS A 84 6.45 -0.59 -5.32
C LYS A 84 7.86 -1.10 -5.61
N ILE A 85 8.74 -1.03 -4.62
CA ILE A 85 10.12 -1.51 -4.75
C ILE A 85 10.13 -3.01 -4.45
N ASN A 86 10.40 -3.81 -5.48
CA ASN A 86 10.41 -5.27 -5.37
C ASN A 86 11.82 -5.84 -5.16
N SER A 87 12.87 -5.14 -5.59
CA SER A 87 14.26 -5.58 -5.43
C SER A 87 15.20 -4.37 -5.50
N ILE A 88 16.40 -4.53 -4.93
CA ILE A 88 17.49 -3.56 -5.01
C ILE A 88 18.74 -4.29 -5.50
N GLN A 89 19.49 -3.67 -6.40
CA GLN A 89 20.81 -4.13 -6.84
C GLN A 89 21.86 -3.18 -6.29
N GLY A 90 22.82 -3.73 -5.57
CA GLY A 90 24.06 -3.05 -5.19
C GLY A 90 25.22 -3.45 -6.09
N GLU A 91 26.37 -2.82 -5.90
CA GLU A 91 27.59 -3.11 -6.68
C GLU A 91 28.06 -4.56 -6.54
N ALA A 92 27.83 -5.17 -5.37
CA ALA A 92 28.16 -6.56 -5.09
C ALA A 92 27.06 -7.57 -5.50
N GLY A 93 25.96 -7.11 -6.10
CA GLY A 93 24.83 -7.93 -6.52
C GLY A 93 23.50 -7.58 -5.83
N PRO A 94 22.48 -8.46 -5.94
CA PRO A 94 21.16 -8.25 -5.34
C PRO A 94 21.24 -8.12 -3.82
N LEU A 95 20.50 -7.15 -3.27
CA LEU A 95 20.36 -6.94 -1.83
C LEU A 95 18.98 -7.37 -1.36
N GLU A 96 18.93 -8.04 -0.21
CA GLU A 96 17.68 -8.40 0.45
C GLU A 96 17.03 -7.15 1.06
N LEU A 97 15.82 -6.83 0.57
CA LEU A 97 15.07 -5.64 1.00
C LEU A 97 14.35 -5.86 2.34
N PHE A 98 14.01 -7.11 2.64
CA PHE A 98 13.21 -7.48 3.80
C PHE A 98 13.79 -8.72 4.49
N PRO A 99 13.63 -8.84 5.83
CA PRO A 99 14.08 -10.01 6.58
C PRO A 99 13.21 -11.26 6.32
N SER A 100 12.00 -11.09 5.76
CA SER A 100 11.06 -12.18 5.50
C SER A 100 10.24 -11.95 4.23
N ARG A 101 9.80 -13.05 3.59
CA ARG A 101 8.91 -13.06 2.43
C ARG A 101 7.43 -12.92 2.80
N SER A 102 7.12 -12.04 3.75
CA SER A 102 5.74 -11.77 4.16
C SER A 102 5.05 -10.82 3.19
N ARG A 103 3.73 -10.98 2.97
CA ARG A 103 2.91 -9.98 2.24
C ARG A 103 2.91 -8.61 2.94
N GLN A 104 3.16 -8.62 4.26
CA GLN A 104 3.34 -7.42 5.07
C GLN A 104 4.72 -6.78 4.92
N SER A 105 5.65 -7.37 4.17
CA SER A 105 6.91 -6.71 3.84
C SER A 105 6.71 -5.88 2.56
N PHE A 106 6.79 -4.56 2.67
CA PHE A 106 6.57 -3.66 1.54
C PHE A 106 7.41 -2.38 1.61
N CYS A 107 7.71 -1.86 0.42
CA CYS A 107 8.42 -0.61 0.24
C CYS A 107 7.76 0.16 -0.92
N TYR A 108 7.23 1.34 -0.64
CA TYR A 108 6.68 2.24 -1.64
C TYR A 108 7.51 3.53 -1.71
N ALA A 109 7.85 3.95 -2.92
CA ALA A 109 8.52 5.21 -3.20
C ALA A 109 7.58 6.13 -3.96
N ALA A 110 7.10 7.19 -3.30
CA ALA A 110 6.32 8.24 -3.93
C ALA A 110 7.26 9.36 -4.39
N VAL A 111 7.42 9.50 -5.71
CA VAL A 111 8.25 10.53 -6.35
C VAL A 111 7.39 11.76 -6.61
N ASP A 112 7.79 12.89 -6.03
CA ASP A 112 7.22 14.19 -6.34
C ASP A 112 8.19 14.95 -7.26
N PRO A 113 7.90 15.02 -8.57
CA PRO A 113 8.79 15.67 -9.53
C PRO A 113 8.85 17.19 -9.34
N VAL A 114 7.80 17.78 -8.76
CA VAL A 114 7.69 19.24 -8.57
C VAL A 114 8.56 19.68 -7.41
N ARG A 115 8.44 18.99 -6.27
CA ARG A 115 9.22 19.29 -5.07
C ARG A 115 10.61 18.66 -5.09
N ARG A 116 10.90 17.78 -6.06
CA ARG A 116 12.14 17.00 -6.18
C ARG A 116 12.43 16.19 -4.91
N ILE A 117 11.38 15.61 -4.33
CA ILE A 117 11.49 14.77 -3.13
C ILE A 117 10.96 13.37 -3.42
N VAL A 118 11.50 12.39 -2.71
CA VAL A 118 10.98 11.02 -2.70
C VAL A 118 10.55 10.69 -1.28
N LYS A 119 9.28 10.32 -1.11
CA LYS A 119 8.73 9.87 0.18
C LYS A 119 8.72 8.35 0.20
N ILE A 120 9.43 7.77 1.15
CA ILE A 120 9.48 6.31 1.33
C ILE A 120 8.47 5.87 2.38
N LEU A 121 7.74 4.79 2.08
CA LEU A 121 6.97 4.01 3.05
C LEU A 121 7.60 2.61 3.08
N TYR A 122 8.26 2.28 4.17
CA TYR A 122 8.92 0.99 4.35
C TYR A 122 8.32 0.30 5.58
N HIS A 123 7.98 -0.98 5.41
CA HIS A 123 7.60 -1.86 6.50
C HIS A 123 8.22 -3.24 6.25
N ALA A 124 8.95 -3.73 7.24
CA ALA A 124 9.54 -5.07 7.23
C ALA A 124 8.83 -5.91 8.28
N TYR A 125 8.13 -6.96 7.84
CA TYR A 125 7.48 -7.85 8.77
C TYR A 125 8.49 -8.73 9.51
N VAL A 126 8.38 -8.73 10.83
CA VAL A 126 9.06 -9.65 11.72
C VAL A 126 7.98 -10.30 12.59
N PRO A 127 7.95 -11.64 12.71
CA PRO A 127 7.05 -12.28 13.65
C PRO A 127 7.35 -11.77 15.06
N TYR A 128 6.31 -11.34 15.75
CA TYR A 128 6.34 -11.36 17.21
C TYR A 128 6.19 -12.84 17.59
N TRP A 129 6.82 -13.32 18.67
CA TRP A 129 6.97 -14.73 19.11
C TRP A 129 7.89 -15.66 18.29
#